data_AF-A0A9P2IQ07-F1
#
_entry.id   AF-A0A9P2IQ07-F1
#
_cell.length_a   1.000
_cell.length_b   1.000
_cell.length_c   1.000
_cell.angle_alpha   90.00
_cell.angle_beta   90.00
_cell.angle_gamma   90.00
#
_symmetry.space_group_name_H-M   'P 1'
#
loop_
_entity.id
_entity.type
_entity.pdbx_description
1 polymer ?
#
loop_
_entity_poly.entity_id
_entity_poly.type
_entity_poly.pdbx_seq_one_letter_code
_entity_poly.pdbx_strand_id
1 'polypeptide(L)'
;MTNTAKILNFGRGNFAEQERNVADLDDGYARLSNMLLEAYSGADLTKRQFKVLLAILRKTYGWNKPMDRITDSQLSEITKLPVKRCNEAKLELVRMNIIKQQGGMFGPNKNISEWCIPQNEGGSPKMR
;
A
#
# COMPACT_ATOMS: atom_id res chain seq x y z
N MET A 1 60.19 -6.55 37.78
CA MET A 1 59.31 -7.22 36.80
C MET A 1 58.01 -6.44 36.75
N THR A 2 57.80 -5.66 35.69
CA THR A 2 56.65 -4.77 35.52
C THR A 2 55.47 -5.57 34.96
N ASN A 3 54.37 -5.62 35.70
CA ASN A 3 53.15 -6.32 35.29
C ASN A 3 52.37 -5.45 34.29
N THR A 4 52.49 -5.74 33.01
CA THR A 4 51.80 -5.04 31.92
C THR A 4 50.44 -5.67 31.65
N ALA A 5 49.40 -5.18 32.32
CA ALA A 5 48.03 -5.49 31.92
C ALA A 5 47.69 -4.74 30.62
N LYS A 6 47.30 -5.47 29.56
CA LYS A 6 46.75 -4.88 28.34
C LYS A 6 45.29 -4.49 28.57
N ILE A 7 45.00 -3.19 28.55
CA ILE A 7 43.62 -2.67 28.54
C ILE A 7 43.05 -2.89 27.14
N LEU A 8 42.12 -3.84 27.01
CA LEU A 8 41.33 -4.02 25.79
C LEU A 8 40.15 -3.03 25.84
N ASN A 9 40.28 -1.95 25.07
CA ASN A 9 39.21 -0.98 24.91
C ASN A 9 38.20 -1.56 23.91
N PHE A 10 37.12 -2.15 24.41
CA PHE A 10 35.97 -2.48 23.56
C PHE A 10 35.39 -1.15 23.10
N GLY A 11 35.60 -0.80 21.83
CA GLY A 11 35.08 0.42 21.25
C GLY A 11 33.60 0.52 21.61
N ARG A 12 33.20 1.65 22.23
CA ARG A 12 31.78 2.00 22.34
C ARG A 12 31.26 1.96 20.91
N GLY A 13 30.52 0.91 20.56
CA GLY A 13 29.77 0.89 19.33
C GLY A 13 29.01 2.22 19.27
N ASN A 14 29.06 2.89 18.13
CA ASN A 14 28.18 4.01 17.87
C ASN A 14 26.74 3.46 17.90
N PHE A 15 26.15 3.34 19.08
CA PHE A 15 24.72 3.23 19.26
C PHE A 15 24.15 4.62 18.97
N ALA A 16 24.25 5.05 17.71
CA ALA A 16 23.32 6.06 17.22
C ALA A 16 21.94 5.49 17.55
N GLU A 17 21.15 6.19 18.35
CA GLU A 17 19.76 5.83 18.63
C GLU A 17 19.09 5.56 17.31
N GLN A 18 18.91 4.28 16.99
CA GLN A 18 18.18 3.89 15.81
C GLN A 18 16.73 4.24 16.11
N GLU A 19 16.25 5.35 15.54
CA GLU A 19 14.87 5.79 15.68
C GLU A 19 13.96 4.57 15.43
N ARG A 20 13.15 4.23 16.42
CA ARG A 20 12.23 3.10 16.35
C ARG A 20 11.18 3.42 15.30
N ASN A 21 11.33 2.86 14.10
CA ASN A 21 10.36 2.99 13.02
C ASN A 21 9.23 1.98 13.21
N VAL A 22 8.45 2.17 14.27
CA VAL A 22 7.30 1.34 14.65
C VAL A 22 6.05 2.10 14.24
N ALA A 23 5.16 1.45 13.48
CA ALA A 23 3.90 2.07 13.08
C ALA A 23 2.95 2.17 14.28
N ASP A 24 2.50 3.38 14.60
CA ASP A 24 1.48 3.65 15.62
C ASP A 24 0.16 4.09 14.95
N LEU A 25 -0.97 3.86 15.61
CA LEU A 25 -2.26 4.39 15.17
C LEU A 25 -2.33 5.92 15.32
N ASP A 26 -1.50 6.50 16.20
CA ASP A 26 -1.36 7.95 16.38
C ASP A 26 -0.79 8.64 15.11
N ASP A 27 -0.08 7.90 14.25
CA ASP A 27 0.37 8.37 12.92
C ASP A 27 -0.78 8.43 11.88
N GLY A 28 -1.98 8.05 12.30
CA GLY A 28 -3.19 7.99 11.49
C GLY A 28 -3.39 6.67 10.77
N TYR A 29 -4.63 6.44 10.33
CA TYR A 29 -5.05 5.18 9.72
C TYR A 29 -6.08 5.41 8.62
N ALA A 30 -6.18 4.46 7.69
CA ALA A 30 -7.21 4.45 6.67
C ALA A 30 -8.38 3.54 7.11
N ARG A 31 -9.57 4.13 7.28
CA ARG A 31 -10.77 3.38 7.67
C ARG A 31 -11.33 2.60 6.48
N LEU A 32 -11.46 1.29 6.64
CA LEU A 32 -12.11 0.38 5.69
C LEU A 32 -13.25 -0.36 6.37
N SER A 33 -14.36 -0.56 5.67
CA SER A 33 -15.36 -1.54 6.10
C SER A 33 -14.79 -2.95 5.91
N ASN A 34 -15.20 -3.89 6.76
CA ASN A 34 -14.77 -5.29 6.64
C ASN A 34 -15.15 -5.86 5.26
N MET A 35 -16.31 -5.47 4.72
CA MET A 35 -16.73 -5.88 3.37
C MET A 35 -15.77 -5.41 2.27
N LEU A 36 -15.22 -4.18 2.36
CA LEU A 36 -14.20 -3.72 1.41
C LEU A 36 -12.86 -4.40 1.64
N LEU A 37 -12.49 -4.61 2.90
CA LEU A 37 -11.25 -5.31 3.24
C LEU A 37 -11.26 -6.74 2.66
N GLU A 38 -12.34 -7.50 2.89
CA GLU A 38 -12.54 -8.85 2.36
C GLU A 38 -12.56 -8.86 0.83
N ALA A 39 -13.28 -7.93 0.20
CA ALA A 39 -13.36 -7.85 -1.25
C ALA A 39 -11.99 -7.53 -1.90
N TYR A 40 -11.19 -6.64 -1.30
CA TYR A 40 -9.82 -6.40 -1.77
C TYR A 40 -8.90 -7.58 -1.54
N SER A 41 -9.08 -8.34 -0.46
CA SER A 41 -8.28 -9.54 -0.17
C SER A 41 -8.56 -10.69 -1.15
N GLY A 42 -9.81 -10.84 -1.59
CA GLY A 42 -10.20 -11.87 -2.56
C GLY A 42 -10.04 -11.47 -4.03
N ALA A 43 -9.75 -10.19 -4.31
CA ALA A 43 -9.61 -9.70 -5.67
C ALA A 43 -8.30 -10.18 -6.31
N ASP A 44 -8.39 -10.77 -7.52
CA ASP A 44 -7.23 -11.13 -8.35
C ASP A 44 -6.57 -9.88 -8.96
N LEU A 45 -5.90 -9.12 -8.10
CA LEU A 45 -5.13 -7.94 -8.47
C LEU A 45 -3.66 -8.30 -8.69
N THR A 46 -3.08 -7.76 -9.76
CA THR A 46 -1.63 -7.81 -9.92
C THR A 46 -0.96 -7.02 -8.78
N LYS A 47 0.28 -7.39 -8.43
CA LYS A 47 1.07 -6.67 -7.41
C LYS A 47 1.12 -5.16 -7.67
N ARG A 48 1.13 -4.72 -8.93
CA ARG A 48 1.17 -3.30 -9.29
C ARG A 48 -0.17 -2.61 -9.01
N GLN A 49 -1.27 -3.23 -9.41
CA GLN A 49 -2.63 -2.75 -9.12
C GLN A 49 -2.84 -2.64 -7.60
N PHE A 50 -2.44 -3.66 -6.84
CA PHE A 50 -2.58 -3.65 -5.39
C PHE A 50 -1.79 -2.50 -4.73
N LYS A 51 -0.54 -2.25 -5.15
CA LYS A 51 0.24 -1.09 -4.65
C LYS A 51 -0.45 0.24 -4.97
N VAL A 52 -0.97 0.41 -6.19
CA VAL A 52 -1.67 1.64 -6.59
C VAL A 52 -2.99 1.81 -5.82
N LEU A 53 -3.74 0.73 -5.61
CA LEU A 53 -4.95 0.73 -4.78
C LEU A 53 -4.63 1.23 -3.36
N LEU A 54 -3.64 0.65 -2.70
CA LEU A 54 -3.22 1.08 -1.36
C LEU A 54 -2.80 2.56 -1.32
N ALA A 55 -2.09 3.05 -2.34
CA ALA A 55 -1.73 4.47 -2.44
C ALA A 55 -2.96 5.38 -2.56
N ILE A 56 -3.97 4.97 -3.35
CA ILE A 56 -5.24 5.69 -3.46
C ILE A 56 -5.98 5.68 -2.12
N LEU A 57 -6.06 4.53 -1.43
CA LEU A 57 -6.67 4.43 -0.10
C LEU A 57 -5.95 5.33 0.92
N ARG A 58 -4.62 5.36 0.89
CA ARG A 58 -3.82 6.25 1.75
C ARG A 58 -4.10 7.73 1.47
N LYS A 59 -4.29 8.11 0.20
CA LYS A 59 -4.58 9.49 -0.22
C LYS A 59 -6.05 9.90 -0.04
N THR A 60 -6.96 8.95 0.13
CA THR A 60 -8.40 9.20 0.32
C THR A 60 -8.80 8.93 1.77
N TYR A 61 -9.06 7.68 2.12
CA TYR A 61 -9.52 7.29 3.46
C TYR A 61 -8.49 7.56 4.54
N GLY A 62 -7.19 7.50 4.22
CA GLY A 62 -6.12 7.94 5.13
C GLY A 62 -6.09 9.45 5.40
N TRP A 63 -6.92 10.24 4.71
CA TRP A 63 -7.18 11.66 4.97
C TRP A 63 -8.66 11.92 5.30
N ASN A 64 -9.43 10.88 5.60
CA ASN A 64 -10.88 10.93 5.84
C ASN A 64 -11.69 11.55 4.68
N LYS A 65 -11.23 11.38 3.43
CA LYS A 65 -11.95 11.85 2.23
C LYS A 65 -12.43 10.67 1.37
N PRO A 66 -13.64 10.72 0.79
CA PRO A 66 -14.13 9.64 -0.07
C PRO A 66 -13.39 9.56 -1.41
N MET A 67 -12.96 10.70 -1.93
CA MET A 67 -12.19 10.86 -3.17
C MET A 67 -11.18 11.99 -3.00
N ASP A 68 -10.10 11.97 -3.79
CA ASP A 68 -9.12 13.06 -3.82
C ASP A 68 -8.56 13.26 -5.23
N ARG A 69 -7.99 14.44 -5.50
CA ARG A 69 -7.19 14.67 -6.71
C ARG A 69 -5.81 14.06 -6.48
N ILE A 70 -5.49 13.01 -7.22
CA ILE A 70 -4.23 12.28 -7.06
C ILE A 70 -3.50 12.25 -8.40
N THR A 71 -2.29 12.82 -8.42
CA THR A 71 -1.45 12.82 -9.62
C THR A 71 -0.67 11.51 -9.74
N ASP A 72 -0.27 11.15 -10.96
CA ASP A 72 0.52 9.92 -11.17
C ASP A 72 1.92 10.01 -10.53
N SER A 73 2.47 11.21 -10.38
CA SER A 73 3.72 11.45 -9.65
C SER A 73 3.57 11.16 -8.15
N GLN A 74 2.45 11.57 -7.53
CA GLN A 74 2.17 11.23 -6.12
C GLN A 74 2.02 9.72 -5.93
N LEU A 75 1.34 9.03 -6.87
CA LEU A 75 1.24 7.57 -6.84
C LEU A 75 2.62 6.92 -7.00
N SER A 76 3.45 7.42 -7.91
CA SER A 76 4.82 6.96 -8.12
C SER A 76 5.67 7.08 -6.85
N GLU A 77 5.53 8.20 -6.13
CA GLU A 77 6.27 8.46 -4.89
C GLU A 77 5.90 7.47 -3.79
N ILE A 78 4.61 7.16 -3.60
CA ILE A 78 4.14 6.23 -2.57
C ILE A 78 4.45 4.78 -2.97
N THR A 79 4.13 4.40 -4.20
CA THR A 79 4.23 3.00 -4.65
C THR A 79 5.64 2.58 -5.05
N LYS A 80 6.56 3.53 -5.24
CA LYS A 80 7.91 3.30 -5.79
C LYS A 80 7.88 2.59 -7.15
N LEU A 81 6.88 2.87 -7.95
CA LEU A 81 6.76 2.40 -9.34
C LEU A 81 6.98 3.58 -10.29
N PRO A 82 7.48 3.36 -11.52
CA PRO A 82 7.54 4.43 -12.52
C PRO A 82 6.15 5.05 -12.77
N VAL A 83 6.09 6.36 -13.01
CA VAL A 83 4.85 7.13 -13.24
C VAL A 83 3.96 6.47 -14.29
N LYS A 84 4.53 6.04 -15.43
CA LYS A 84 3.81 5.32 -16.49
C LYS A 84 3.12 4.06 -15.97
N ARG A 85 3.79 3.28 -15.10
CA ARG A 85 3.24 2.05 -14.52
C ARG A 85 2.15 2.32 -13.49
N CYS A 86 2.25 3.44 -12.78
CA CYS A 86 1.17 3.91 -11.90
C CYS A 86 -0.08 4.28 -12.71
N ASN A 87 0.10 5.01 -13.81
CA ASN A 87 -0.99 5.40 -14.68
C ASN A 87 -1.69 4.18 -15.30
N GLU A 88 -0.93 3.23 -15.86
CA GLU A 88 -1.45 1.97 -16.42
C GLU A 88 -2.29 1.21 -15.38
N ALA A 89 -1.75 0.95 -14.19
CA ALA A 89 -2.44 0.24 -13.13
C ALA A 89 -3.66 1.01 -12.57
N LYS A 90 -3.59 2.34 -12.48
CA LYS A 90 -4.73 3.18 -12.08
C LYS A 90 -5.88 3.06 -13.08
N LEU A 91 -5.59 3.14 -14.38
CA LEU A 91 -6.60 3.00 -15.43
C LEU A 91 -7.18 1.58 -15.48
N GLU A 92 -6.39 0.55 -15.21
CA GLU A 92 -6.88 -0.82 -15.02
C GLU A 92 -7.86 -0.92 -13.85
N LEU A 93 -7.53 -0.36 -12.68
CA LEU A 93 -8.44 -0.35 -11.52
C LEU A 93 -9.76 0.41 -11.80
N VAL A 94 -9.71 1.49 -12.59
CA VAL A 94 -10.92 2.19 -13.07
C VAL A 94 -11.74 1.28 -13.99
N ARG A 95 -11.10 0.59 -14.95
CA ARG A 95 -11.77 -0.35 -15.87
C ARG A 95 -12.40 -1.54 -15.15
N MET A 96 -11.74 -2.05 -14.11
CA MET A 96 -12.27 -3.10 -13.23
C MET A 96 -13.35 -2.55 -12.27
N ASN A 97 -13.62 -1.25 -12.30
CA ASN A 97 -14.59 -0.55 -11.46
C ASN A 97 -14.36 -0.73 -9.94
N ILE A 98 -13.12 -1.01 -9.54
CA ILE A 98 -12.68 -1.13 -8.14
C ILE A 98 -12.47 0.26 -7.53
N ILE A 99 -12.06 1.22 -8.36
CA ILE A 99 -12.01 2.65 -8.03
C ILE A 99 -12.87 3.43 -9.01
N LYS A 100 -13.40 4.57 -8.55
CA LYS A 100 -14.15 5.52 -9.39
C LYS A 100 -13.29 6.71 -9.76
N GLN A 101 -13.56 7.27 -10.94
CA GLN A 101 -13.05 8.56 -11.38
C GLN A 101 -14.23 9.53 -11.55
N GLN A 102 -14.21 10.65 -10.84
CA GLN A 102 -15.27 11.67 -10.92
C GLN A 102 -14.65 13.07 -10.83
N GLY A 103 -14.91 13.94 -11.80
CA GLY A 103 -14.40 15.31 -11.78
C GLY A 103 -12.86 15.42 -11.68
N GLY A 104 -12.13 14.45 -12.23
CA GLY A 104 -10.67 14.35 -12.12
C GLY A 104 -10.15 13.85 -10.77
N MET A 105 -11.04 13.47 -9.85
CA MET A 105 -10.72 12.84 -8.57
C MET A 105 -10.83 11.33 -8.67
N PHE A 106 -10.12 10.64 -7.80
CA PHE A 106 -10.13 9.18 -7.68
C PHE A 106 -10.48 8.76 -6.26
N GLY A 107 -11.18 7.65 -6.12
CA GLY A 107 -11.46 7.06 -4.82
C GLY A 107 -12.05 5.66 -4.93
N PRO A 108 -12.17 4.94 -3.80
CA PRO A 108 -12.59 3.54 -3.81
C PRO A 108 -14.06 3.39 -4.17
N ASN A 109 -14.40 2.40 -5.00
CA ASN A 109 -15.80 2.07 -5.28
C ASN A 109 -16.36 1.21 -4.13
N LYS A 110 -17.31 1.76 -3.36
CA LYS A 110 -17.94 1.04 -2.24
C LYS A 110 -18.95 -0.04 -2.70
N ASN A 111 -19.45 0.06 -3.92
CA ASN A 111 -20.44 -0.87 -4.44
C ASN A 111 -19.76 -2.07 -5.10
N ILE A 112 -19.42 -3.09 -4.30
CA ILE A 112 -18.62 -4.26 -4.71
C ILE A 112 -19.32 -5.08 -5.81
N SER A 113 -20.66 -5.07 -5.85
CA SER A 113 -21.42 -5.77 -6.90
C SER A 113 -21.19 -5.21 -8.30
N GLU A 114 -20.65 -3.99 -8.41
CA GLU A 114 -20.31 -3.38 -9.70
C GLU A 114 -18.88 -3.72 -10.18
N TRP A 115 -18.08 -4.43 -9.37
CA TRP A 115 -16.69 -4.68 -9.70
C TRP A 115 -16.57 -5.75 -10.80
N CYS A 116 -15.75 -5.45 -11.81
CA CYS A 116 -15.48 -6.31 -12.96
C CYS A 116 -14.13 -7.00 -12.77
N ILE A 117 -14.10 -8.03 -11.92
CA ILE A 117 -12.89 -8.80 -11.61
C ILE A 117 -13.02 -10.19 -12.21
N PRO A 118 -11.99 -10.73 -12.90
CA PRO A 118 -11.94 -12.15 -13.19
C PRO A 118 -11.94 -12.92 -11.85
N GLN A 119 -13.06 -13.55 -11.53
CA GLN A 119 -13.24 -14.29 -10.28
C GLN A 119 -12.31 -15.50 -10.25
N ASN A 120 -11.67 -15.70 -9.10
CA ASN A 120 -10.96 -16.93 -8.78
C ASN A 120 -11.79 -17.66 -7.72
N GLU A 121 -12.32 -18.84 -8.03
CA GLU A 121 -13.23 -19.58 -7.14
C GLU A 121 -12.50 -20.22 -5.93
N GLY A 122 -11.26 -19.81 -5.64
CA GLY A 122 -10.48 -20.31 -4.51
C GLY A 122 -10.13 -21.81 -4.60
N GLY A 123 -10.44 -22.46 -5.72
CA GLY A 123 -10.11 -23.85 -5.96
C GLY A 123 -8.61 -24.01 -6.12
N SER A 124 -8.01 -24.96 -5.37
CA SER A 124 -6.63 -25.36 -5.63
C SER A 124 -6.51 -25.81 -7.10
N PRO A 125 -5.46 -25.42 -7.84
CA PRO A 125 -5.23 -25.95 -9.18
C PRO A 125 -5.21 -27.48 -9.09
N LYS A 126 -6.08 -28.15 -9.84
CA LYS A 126 -6.05 -29.62 -9.90
C LYS A 126 -4.66 -30.02 -10.37
N MET A 127 -3.90 -30.70 -9.50
CA MET A 127 -2.60 -31.27 -9.89
C MET A 127 -2.83 -32.17 -11.09
N ARG A 128 -2.14 -31.87 -12.18
CA ARG A 128 -2.14 -32.65 -13.42
C ARG A 128 -1.01 -33.66 -13.38
#